data_AF-A6LT55-F1
#
_entry.id   AF-A6LT55-F1
#
_cell.length_a   1.000
_cell.length_b   1.000
_cell.length_c   1.000
_cell.angle_alpha   90.00
_cell.angle_beta   90.00
_cell.angle_gamma   90.00
#
_symmetry.space_group_name_H-M   'P 1'
#
loop_
_entity.id
_entity.type
_entity.pdbx_description
1 polymer ?
#
loop_
_entity_poly.entity_id
_entity_poly.type
_entity_poly.pdbx_seq_one_letter_code
_entity_poly.pdbx_strand_id
1 'polypeptide(L)'
;MELSELNLNEEQLTGVNEYLESQIQAKLQSEGDKIRTKYNNKIKEYETKIGEYDITIKDLQSKVPVEKSPEQIENDKRIKALEDKAKEVDKKEKMLDLQEKLSSKGLNKQLHKFLNVEGVEDFETYLGELVEAIGKQSTSTYQPKKHVDTANSNITKADFQKMNYQQRTELYSSNPDLYKLLSK
;
A
#
# COMPACT_ATOMS: atom_id res chain seq x y z
N MET A 1 92.50 23.09 -20.72
CA MET A 1 93.56 23.63 -19.87
C MET A 1 93.63 22.70 -18.69
N GLU A 2 94.63 21.82 -18.70
CA GLU A 2 94.82 20.91 -17.58
C GLU A 2 95.44 21.67 -16.42
N LEU A 3 95.06 21.34 -15.18
CA LEU A 3 95.59 22.02 -13.99
C LEU A 3 97.11 21.86 -13.84
N SER A 4 97.69 20.86 -14.51
CA SER A 4 99.13 20.60 -14.66
C SER A 4 99.87 21.65 -15.49
N GLU A 5 99.16 22.46 -16.30
CA GLU A 5 99.72 23.54 -17.12
C GLU A 5 99.91 24.85 -16.34
N LEU A 6 99.37 24.93 -15.12
CA LEU A 6 99.53 26.03 -14.19
C LEU A 6 100.63 25.64 -13.19
N ASN A 7 101.76 26.35 -13.16
CA ASN A 7 102.89 26.13 -12.23
C ASN A 7 102.48 26.39 -10.74
N LEU A 8 101.55 25.61 -10.21
CA LEU A 8 101.01 25.71 -8.86
C LEU A 8 101.79 24.78 -7.92
N ASN A 9 101.96 25.22 -6.67
CA ASN A 9 102.45 24.32 -5.61
C ASN A 9 101.34 23.35 -5.16
N GLU A 10 101.68 22.29 -4.41
CA GLU A 10 100.74 21.25 -4.01
C GLU A 10 99.53 21.78 -3.21
N GLU A 11 99.74 22.77 -2.35
CA GLU A 11 98.69 23.40 -1.55
C GLU A 11 97.71 24.19 -2.43
N GLN A 12 98.23 24.95 -3.41
CA GLN A 12 97.43 25.69 -4.39
C GLN A 12 96.64 24.73 -5.31
N LEU A 13 97.25 23.63 -5.75
CA LEU A 13 96.58 22.63 -6.59
C LEU A 13 95.42 21.96 -5.83
N THR A 14 95.63 21.65 -4.54
CA THR A 14 94.59 21.08 -3.66
C THR A 14 93.42 22.06 -3.49
N GLY A 15 93.70 23.33 -3.18
CA GLY A 15 92.65 24.34 -3.04
C GLY A 15 91.86 24.59 -4.35
N VAL A 16 92.51 24.52 -5.51
CA VAL A 16 91.82 24.62 -6.81
C VAL A 16 90.93 23.40 -7.07
N ASN A 17 91.39 22.20 -6.74
CA ASN A 17 90.59 20.98 -6.87
C ASN A 17 89.36 21.01 -5.95
N GLU A 18 89.54 21.36 -4.67
CA GLU A 18 88.44 21.47 -3.70
C GLU A 18 87.40 22.52 -4.14
N TYR A 19 87.86 23.67 -4.66
CA TYR A 19 86.98 24.68 -5.21
C TYR A 19 86.20 24.16 -6.43
N LEU A 20 86.87 23.46 -7.35
CA LEU A 20 86.22 22.91 -8.54
C LEU A 20 85.19 21.83 -8.16
N GLU A 21 85.53 20.94 -7.23
CA GLU A 21 84.61 19.93 -6.69
C GLU A 21 83.39 20.57 -6.03
N SER A 22 83.60 21.62 -5.22
CA SER A 22 82.54 22.40 -4.60
C SER A 22 81.60 23.02 -5.64
N GLN A 23 82.15 23.60 -6.72
CA GLN A 23 81.36 24.19 -7.80
C GLN A 23 80.57 23.14 -8.59
N ILE A 24 81.15 21.97 -8.84
CA ILE A 24 80.47 20.85 -9.50
C ILE A 24 79.30 20.36 -8.61
N GLN A 25 79.54 20.18 -7.32
CA GLN A 25 78.51 19.74 -6.37
C GLN A 25 77.38 20.77 -6.26
N ALA A 26 77.70 22.06 -6.19
CA ALA A 26 76.71 23.13 -6.16
C ALA A 26 75.82 23.16 -7.41
N LYS A 27 76.41 22.97 -8.61
CA LYS A 27 75.64 22.88 -9.85
C LYS A 27 74.76 21.64 -9.89
N LEU A 28 75.29 20.48 -9.50
CA LEU A 28 74.54 19.23 -9.48
C LEU A 28 73.34 19.31 -8.52
N GLN A 29 73.55 19.91 -7.34
CA GLN A 29 72.49 20.17 -6.39
C GLN A 29 71.43 21.12 -6.96
N SER A 30 71.84 22.24 -7.58
CA SER A 30 70.91 23.20 -8.18
C SER A 30 70.04 22.56 -9.27
N GLU A 31 70.62 21.77 -10.16
CA GLU A 31 69.85 21.04 -11.18
C GLU A 31 68.96 19.96 -10.57
N GLY A 32 69.45 19.24 -9.55
CA GLY A 32 68.65 18.26 -8.80
C GLY A 32 67.43 18.88 -8.12
N ASP A 33 67.59 20.05 -7.50
CA ASP A 33 66.51 20.77 -6.84
C ASP A 33 65.50 21.35 -7.84
N LYS A 34 65.95 21.82 -9.01
CA LYS A 34 65.05 22.24 -10.12
C LYS A 34 64.20 21.08 -10.61
N ILE A 35 64.83 19.93 -10.85
CA ILE A 35 64.15 18.70 -11.30
C ILE A 35 63.12 18.27 -10.24
N ARG A 36 63.54 18.18 -8.97
CA ARG A 36 62.67 17.79 -7.86
C ARG A 36 61.46 18.72 -7.76
N THR A 37 61.68 20.02 -7.80
CA THR A 37 60.61 21.03 -7.75
C THR A 37 59.63 20.86 -8.92
N LYS A 38 60.15 20.71 -10.14
CA LYS A 38 59.32 20.53 -11.34
C LYS A 38 58.43 19.30 -11.24
N TYR A 39 58.98 18.16 -10.84
CA TYR A 39 58.21 16.92 -10.72
C TYR A 39 57.23 16.96 -9.54
N ASN A 40 57.62 17.52 -8.39
CA ASN A 40 56.71 17.68 -7.25
C ASN A 40 55.51 18.56 -7.59
N ASN A 41 55.72 19.65 -8.33
CA ASN A 41 54.61 20.50 -8.78
C ASN A 41 53.67 19.74 -9.72
N LYS A 42 54.23 18.95 -10.64
CA LYS A 42 53.46 18.15 -11.59
C LYS A 42 52.66 17.03 -10.90
N ILE A 43 53.25 16.38 -9.88
CA ILE A 43 52.55 15.39 -9.05
C ILE A 43 51.36 16.02 -8.36
N LYS A 44 51.55 17.17 -7.68
CA LYS A 44 50.46 17.89 -7.01
C LYS A 44 49.34 18.29 -7.97
N GLU A 45 49.70 18.75 -9.17
CA GLU A 45 48.73 19.08 -10.22
C GLU A 45 47.91 17.85 -10.64
N TYR A 46 48.55 16.69 -10.82
CA TYR A 46 47.86 15.45 -11.17
C TYR A 46 47.01 14.91 -10.03
N GLU A 47 47.47 14.95 -8.79
CA GLU A 47 46.67 14.59 -7.61
C GLU A 47 45.42 15.46 -7.50
N THR A 48 45.55 16.76 -7.76
CA THR A 48 44.41 17.69 -7.78
C THR A 48 43.40 17.29 -8.85
N LYS A 49 43.86 17.04 -10.08
CA LYS A 49 42.99 16.63 -11.21
C LYS A 49 42.30 15.29 -10.95
N ILE A 50 43.00 14.33 -10.36
CA ILE A 50 42.40 13.03 -9.98
C ILE A 50 41.26 13.27 -8.98
N GLY A 51 41.48 14.10 -7.96
CA GLY A 51 40.43 14.47 -7.00
C GLY A 51 39.21 15.14 -7.65
N GLU A 52 39.44 16.07 -8.58
CA GLU A 52 38.36 16.73 -9.34
C GLU A 52 37.55 15.74 -10.20
N TYR A 53 38.23 14.80 -10.87
CA TYR A 53 37.57 13.76 -11.66
C TYR A 53 36.77 12.79 -10.79
N ASP A 54 37.29 12.38 -9.64
CA ASP A 54 36.58 11.49 -8.71
C ASP A 54 35.29 12.15 -8.18
N ILE A 55 35.36 13.44 -7.83
CA ILE A 55 34.17 14.21 -7.43
C ILE A 55 33.15 14.25 -8.56
N THR A 56 33.61 14.50 -9.80
CA THR A 56 32.75 14.57 -10.99
C THR A 56 32.07 13.23 -11.28
N ILE A 57 32.81 12.12 -11.21
CA ILE A 57 32.27 10.78 -11.40
C ILE A 57 31.18 10.48 -10.38
N LYS A 58 31.41 10.81 -9.11
CA LYS A 58 30.44 10.59 -8.03
C LYS A 58 29.17 11.42 -8.24
N ASP A 59 29.30 12.68 -8.64
CA ASP A 59 28.15 13.54 -8.97
C ASP A 59 27.36 12.99 -10.16
N LEU A 60 28.03 12.56 -11.22
CA LEU A 60 27.38 11.95 -12.39
C LEU A 60 26.67 10.65 -12.02
N GLN A 61 27.30 9.77 -11.24
CA GLN A 61 26.67 8.52 -10.76
C GLN A 61 25.40 8.79 -9.94
N SER A 62 25.34 9.89 -9.19
CA SER A 62 24.13 10.28 -8.45
C SER A 62 22.98 10.75 -9.35
N LYS A 63 23.30 11.23 -10.56
CA LYS A 63 22.34 11.76 -11.53
C LYS A 63 21.86 10.72 -12.53
N VAL A 64 22.60 9.62 -12.71
CA VAL A 64 22.18 8.52 -13.57
C VAL A 64 21.04 7.77 -12.87
N PRO A 65 19.86 7.64 -13.50
CA PRO A 65 18.80 6.80 -12.96
C PRO A 65 19.35 5.39 -12.80
N VAL A 66 19.25 4.83 -11.60
CA VAL A 66 19.60 3.42 -11.38
C VAL A 66 18.61 2.59 -12.19
N GLU A 67 19.03 2.16 -13.38
CA GLU A 67 18.25 1.21 -14.18
C GLU A 67 18.06 -0.03 -13.32
N LYS A 68 16.80 -0.29 -12.95
CA LYS A 68 16.47 -1.44 -12.14
C LYS A 68 16.91 -2.68 -12.91
N SER A 69 17.69 -3.54 -12.25
CA SER A 69 18.05 -4.84 -12.79
C SER A 69 16.77 -5.59 -13.21
N PRO A 70 16.80 -6.46 -14.24
CA PRO A 70 15.68 -7.32 -14.60
C PRO A 70 15.05 -8.04 -13.39
N GLU A 71 15.89 -8.46 -12.43
CA GLU A 71 15.45 -9.09 -11.18
C GLU A 71 14.69 -8.14 -10.25
N GLN A 72 15.11 -6.87 -10.16
CA GLN A 72 14.42 -5.86 -9.36
C GLN A 72 13.05 -5.52 -9.97
N ILE A 73 12.96 -5.44 -11.30
CA ILE A 73 11.69 -5.25 -12.00
C ILE A 73 10.74 -6.43 -11.76
N GLU A 74 11.25 -7.65 -11.80
CA GLU A 74 10.44 -8.84 -11.52
C GLU A 74 9.98 -8.89 -10.06
N ASN A 75 10.86 -8.58 -9.11
CA ASN A 75 10.50 -8.50 -7.69
C ASN A 75 9.46 -7.42 -7.42
N ASP A 76 9.58 -6.23 -8.01
CA ASP A 76 8.58 -5.17 -7.88
C ASP A 76 7.21 -5.62 -8.39
N LYS A 77 7.16 -6.33 -9.52
CA LYS A 77 5.92 -6.91 -10.06
C LYS A 77 5.34 -7.96 -9.11
N ARG A 78 6.17 -8.82 -8.52
CA ARG A 78 5.74 -9.83 -7.55
C ARG A 78 5.20 -9.20 -6.28
N ILE A 79 5.89 -8.19 -5.73
CA ILE A 79 5.46 -7.44 -4.55
C ILE A 79 4.10 -6.81 -4.80
N LYS A 80 3.94 -6.10 -5.93
CA LYS A 80 2.66 -5.48 -6.28
C LYS A 80 1.54 -6.52 -6.41
N ALA A 81 1.80 -7.64 -7.07
CA ALA A 81 0.81 -8.71 -7.20
C ALA A 81 0.44 -9.35 -5.84
N LEU A 82 1.39 -9.44 -4.90
CA LEU A 82 1.14 -9.93 -3.55
C LEU A 82 0.34 -8.91 -2.72
N GLU A 83 0.65 -7.62 -2.82
CA GLU A 83 -0.11 -6.55 -2.16
C GLU A 83 -1.56 -6.49 -2.64
N ASP A 84 -1.79 -6.62 -3.96
CA ASP A 84 -3.13 -6.63 -4.53
C ASP A 84 -3.93 -7.86 -4.05
N LYS A 85 -3.28 -9.03 -4.01
CA LYS A 85 -3.89 -10.25 -3.45
C LYS A 85 -4.19 -10.12 -1.95
N ALA A 86 -3.28 -9.55 -1.16
CA ALA A 86 -3.48 -9.34 0.27
C ALA A 86 -4.68 -8.41 0.53
N LYS A 87 -4.81 -7.33 -0.24
CA LYS A 87 -5.98 -6.43 -0.16
C LYS A 87 -7.29 -7.13 -0.53
N GLU A 88 -7.27 -8.01 -1.53
CA GLU A 88 -8.46 -8.77 -1.92
C GLU A 88 -8.88 -9.78 -0.83
N VAL A 89 -7.90 -10.47 -0.22
CA VAL A 89 -8.14 -11.41 0.88
C VAL A 89 -8.70 -10.67 2.10
N ASP A 90 -8.09 -9.56 2.53
CA ASP A 90 -8.57 -8.76 3.66
C ASP A 90 -10.02 -8.29 3.44
N LYS A 91 -10.36 -7.85 2.22
CA LYS A 91 -11.76 -7.51 1.87
C LYS A 91 -12.70 -8.72 1.98
N LYS A 92 -12.28 -9.89 1.51
CA LYS A 92 -13.09 -11.12 1.60
C LYS A 92 -13.28 -11.56 3.04
N GLU A 93 -12.22 -11.52 3.86
CA GLU A 93 -12.29 -11.87 5.27
C GLU A 93 -13.24 -10.95 6.03
N LYS A 94 -13.14 -9.63 5.84
CA LYS A 94 -14.08 -8.65 6.41
C LYS A 94 -15.52 -8.89 5.95
N MET A 95 -15.73 -9.24 4.68
CA MET A 95 -17.06 -9.57 4.16
C MET A 95 -17.63 -10.84 4.80
N LEU A 96 -16.81 -11.88 5.00
CA LEU A 96 -17.24 -13.13 5.64
C LEU A 96 -17.59 -12.90 7.11
N ASP A 97 -16.75 -12.17 7.85
CA ASP A 97 -17.01 -11.80 9.25
C ASP A 97 -18.33 -11.01 9.38
N LEU A 98 -18.56 -10.03 8.49
CA LEU A 98 -19.83 -9.29 8.41
C LEU A 98 -21.03 -10.23 8.15
N GLN A 99 -20.92 -11.17 7.22
CA GLN A 99 -21.99 -12.13 6.94
C GLN A 99 -22.29 -13.03 8.14
N GLU A 100 -21.26 -13.49 8.86
CA GLU A 100 -21.41 -14.31 10.06
C GLU A 100 -22.08 -13.54 11.20
N LYS A 101 -21.66 -12.30 11.45
CA LYS A 101 -22.26 -11.43 12.46
C LYS A 101 -23.71 -11.04 12.13
N LEU A 102 -24.03 -10.78 10.86
CA LEU A 102 -25.42 -10.58 10.44
C LEU A 102 -26.27 -11.83 10.73
N SER A 103 -25.74 -13.00 10.38
CA SER A 103 -26.43 -14.28 10.59
C SER A 103 -26.64 -14.58 12.07
N SER A 104 -25.68 -14.27 12.94
CA SER A 104 -25.79 -14.50 14.39
C SER A 104 -26.86 -13.61 15.05
N LYS A 105 -27.12 -12.43 14.47
CA LYS A 105 -28.21 -11.53 14.88
C LYS A 105 -29.55 -11.84 14.20
N GLY A 106 -29.65 -12.93 13.45
CA GLY A 106 -30.88 -13.34 12.75
C GLY A 106 -31.19 -12.54 11.48
N LEU A 107 -30.23 -11.77 10.97
CA LEU A 107 -30.36 -10.98 9.74
C LEU A 107 -29.89 -11.78 8.52
N ASN A 108 -30.46 -11.48 7.35
CA ASN A 108 -30.08 -12.14 6.10
C ASN A 108 -28.63 -11.79 5.72
N LYS A 109 -27.80 -12.81 5.49
CA LYS A 109 -26.40 -12.67 5.07
C LYS A 109 -26.24 -11.75 3.87
N GLN A 110 -27.17 -11.71 2.92
CA GLN A 110 -27.10 -10.87 1.72
C GLN A 110 -27.11 -9.36 2.01
N LEU A 111 -27.51 -8.94 3.22
CA LEU A 111 -27.52 -7.53 3.62
C LEU A 111 -26.11 -6.91 3.66
N HIS A 112 -25.05 -7.72 3.79
CA HIS A 112 -23.67 -7.24 3.73
C HIS A 112 -23.36 -6.43 2.45
N LYS A 113 -24.10 -6.66 1.35
CA LYS A 113 -23.94 -5.92 0.08
C LYS A 113 -24.40 -4.46 0.14
N PHE A 114 -25.22 -4.12 1.14
CA PHE A 114 -25.86 -2.82 1.27
C PHE A 114 -25.40 -2.05 2.52
N LEU A 115 -24.56 -2.66 3.35
CA LEU A 115 -24.06 -2.05 4.58
C LEU A 115 -22.69 -1.43 4.34
N ASN A 116 -22.55 -0.17 4.70
CA ASN A 116 -21.25 0.47 4.77
C ASN A 116 -20.69 0.29 6.18
N VAL A 117 -19.59 -0.46 6.30
CA VAL A 117 -18.92 -0.76 7.57
C VAL A 117 -17.57 -0.07 7.68
N GLU A 118 -17.19 0.75 6.69
CA GLU A 118 -15.95 1.52 6.75
C GLU A 118 -16.03 2.60 7.83
N GLY A 119 -15.07 2.59 8.76
CA GLY A 119 -14.97 3.58 9.84
C GLY A 119 -15.87 3.33 11.05
N VAL A 120 -16.54 2.19 11.12
CA VAL A 120 -17.34 1.81 12.31
C VAL A 120 -16.42 1.22 13.38
N GLU A 121 -16.18 1.97 14.45
CA GLU A 121 -15.31 1.54 15.58
C GLU A 121 -15.98 0.45 16.42
N ASP A 122 -17.27 0.59 16.73
CA ASP A 122 -18.06 -0.40 17.46
C ASP A 122 -19.11 -1.05 16.54
N PHE A 123 -18.63 -2.06 15.82
CA PHE A 123 -19.44 -2.81 14.87
C PHE A 123 -20.62 -3.55 15.54
N GLU A 124 -20.47 -3.92 16.81
CA GLU A 124 -21.44 -4.74 17.51
C GLU A 124 -22.63 -3.91 17.99
N THR A 125 -22.37 -2.69 18.45
CA THR A 125 -23.40 -1.68 18.73
C THR A 125 -24.12 -1.26 17.43
N TYR A 126 -23.37 -1.01 16.34
CA TYR A 126 -23.96 -0.66 15.04
C TYR A 126 -24.95 -1.72 14.53
N LEU A 127 -24.58 -3.01 14.62
CA LEU A 127 -25.49 -4.09 14.27
C LEU A 127 -26.69 -4.18 15.23
N GLY A 128 -26.48 -3.93 16.53
CA GLY A 128 -27.58 -3.89 17.49
C GLY A 128 -28.65 -2.85 17.14
N GLU A 129 -28.22 -1.63 16.81
CA GLU A 129 -29.11 -0.55 16.37
C GLU A 129 -29.85 -0.90 15.06
N LEU A 130 -29.15 -1.53 14.11
CA LEU A 130 -29.76 -2.00 12.87
C LEU A 130 -30.86 -3.04 13.12
N VAL A 131 -30.58 -4.03 13.98
CA VAL A 131 -31.54 -5.07 14.37
C VAL A 131 -32.75 -4.44 15.05
N GLU A 132 -32.53 -3.50 15.96
CA GLU A 132 -33.63 -2.78 16.61
C GLU A 132 -34.47 -1.98 15.63
N ALA A 133 -33.84 -1.27 14.69
CA ALA A 133 -34.53 -0.49 13.67
C ALA A 133 -35.42 -1.39 12.78
N ILE A 134 -34.87 -2.52 12.31
CA ILE A 134 -35.61 -3.51 11.51
C ILE A 134 -36.73 -4.14 12.35
N GLY A 135 -36.46 -4.51 13.60
CA GLY A 135 -37.43 -5.09 14.52
C GLY A 135 -38.59 -4.13 14.81
N LYS A 136 -38.30 -2.86 15.08
CA LYS A 136 -39.29 -1.78 15.25
C LYS A 136 -40.11 -1.59 13.99
N GLN A 137 -39.52 -1.68 12.80
CA GLN A 137 -40.26 -1.57 11.54
C GLN A 137 -41.22 -2.76 11.33
N SER A 138 -40.79 -3.99 11.65
CA SER A 138 -41.61 -5.20 11.53
C SER A 138 -42.85 -5.23 12.44
N THR A 139 -42.80 -4.52 13.58
CA THR A 139 -43.88 -4.44 14.56
C THR A 139 -44.72 -3.15 14.46
N SER A 140 -44.15 -2.07 13.93
CA SER A 140 -44.85 -0.77 13.78
C SER A 140 -45.61 -0.61 12.47
N THR A 141 -45.28 -1.39 11.43
CA THR A 141 -46.14 -1.45 10.24
C THR A 141 -47.36 -2.32 10.54
N TYR A 142 -48.54 -1.82 10.16
CA TYR A 142 -49.77 -2.59 10.16
C TYR A 142 -49.53 -3.90 9.40
N GLN A 143 -49.35 -5.00 10.12
CA GLN A 143 -49.39 -6.32 9.52
C GLN A 143 -50.86 -6.59 9.21
N PRO A 144 -51.25 -6.73 7.93
CA PRO A 144 -52.60 -7.13 7.61
C PRO A 144 -52.82 -8.47 8.32
N LYS A 145 -53.64 -8.46 9.37
CA LYS A 145 -54.13 -9.71 9.92
C LYS A 145 -54.78 -10.39 8.73
N LYS A 146 -54.36 -11.63 8.45
CA LYS A 146 -55.00 -12.50 7.45
C LYS A 146 -56.48 -12.19 7.54
N HIS A 147 -57.07 -11.70 6.44
CA HIS A 147 -58.50 -11.39 6.42
C HIS A 147 -59.16 -12.63 7.02
N VAL A 148 -59.67 -12.50 8.25
CA VAL A 148 -60.63 -13.47 8.73
C VAL A 148 -61.80 -13.07 7.88
N ASP A 149 -61.91 -13.73 6.73
CA ASP A 149 -63.14 -13.79 6.00
C ASP A 149 -64.13 -14.38 7.02
N THR A 150 -64.75 -13.52 7.81
CA THR A 150 -65.99 -13.82 8.52
C THR A 150 -67.07 -14.22 7.49
N ALA A 151 -66.80 -13.98 6.20
CA ALA A 151 -67.51 -14.46 5.03
C ALA A 151 -67.11 -15.88 4.52
N ASN A 152 -65.95 -16.44 4.92
CA ASN A 152 -65.51 -17.81 4.62
C ASN A 152 -65.34 -18.62 5.91
N SER A 153 -66.31 -18.52 6.81
CA SER A 153 -66.69 -19.76 7.49
C SER A 153 -67.00 -20.75 6.37
N ASN A 154 -66.22 -21.82 6.26
CA ASN A 154 -66.42 -22.91 5.29
C ASN A 154 -67.76 -23.62 5.61
N ILE A 155 -68.88 -22.90 5.52
CA ILE A 155 -70.23 -23.39 5.74
C ILE A 155 -70.54 -24.23 4.53
N THR A 156 -70.56 -25.54 4.73
CA THR A 156 -70.99 -26.46 3.69
C THR A 156 -72.52 -26.39 3.53
N LYS A 157 -73.07 -26.93 2.45
CA LYS A 157 -74.53 -27.05 2.26
C LYS A 157 -75.19 -27.84 3.41
N ALA A 158 -74.47 -28.82 3.97
CA ALA A 158 -74.92 -29.59 5.12
C ALA A 158 -74.98 -28.74 6.41
N ASP A 159 -74.02 -27.84 6.60
CA ASP A 159 -74.02 -26.91 7.73
C ASP A 159 -75.15 -25.89 7.59
N PHE A 160 -75.37 -25.36 6.39
CA PHE A 160 -76.48 -24.46 6.09
C PHE A 160 -77.85 -25.10 6.35
N GLN A 161 -78.01 -26.39 6.03
CA GLN A 161 -79.25 -27.13 6.33
C GLN A 161 -79.51 -27.24 7.83
N LYS A 162 -78.45 -27.40 8.63
CA LYS A 162 -78.54 -27.48 10.11
C LYS A 162 -78.74 -26.11 10.78
N MET A 163 -78.51 -25.00 10.07
CA MET A 163 -78.72 -23.66 10.62
C MET A 163 -80.20 -23.37 10.87
N ASN A 164 -80.47 -22.76 12.02
CA ASN A 164 -81.79 -22.24 12.35
C ASN A 164 -82.12 -20.97 11.55
N TYR A 165 -83.38 -20.52 11.62
CA TYR A 165 -83.85 -19.36 10.86
C TYR A 165 -83.07 -18.07 11.17
N GLN A 166 -82.70 -17.86 12.43
CA GLN A 166 -81.97 -16.66 12.85
C GLN A 166 -80.55 -16.64 12.29
N GLN A 167 -79.82 -17.76 12.37
CA GLN A 167 -78.49 -17.94 11.79
C GLN A 167 -78.49 -17.75 10.27
N ARG A 168 -79.54 -18.25 9.60
CA ARG A 168 -79.75 -18.04 8.16
C ARG A 168 -79.98 -16.56 7.82
N THR A 169 -80.65 -15.82 8.69
CA THR A 169 -80.92 -14.38 8.52
C THR A 169 -79.66 -13.55 8.73
N GLU A 170 -78.85 -13.91 9.72
CA GLU A 170 -77.52 -13.31 9.96
C GLU A 170 -76.57 -13.59 8.79
N LEU A 171 -76.60 -14.81 8.23
CA LEU A 171 -75.82 -15.15 7.04
C LEU A 171 -76.29 -14.37 5.81
N TYR A 172 -77.59 -14.22 5.60
CA TYR A 172 -78.13 -13.40 4.51
C TYR A 172 -77.70 -11.93 4.63
N SER A 173 -77.69 -11.38 5.85
CA SER A 173 -77.31 -9.99 6.11
C SER A 173 -75.81 -9.75 6.00
N SER A 174 -74.99 -10.73 6.40
CA SER A 174 -73.53 -10.61 6.43
C SER A 174 -72.86 -11.05 5.12
N ASN A 175 -73.44 -12.04 4.43
CA ASN A 175 -72.94 -12.58 3.16
C ASN A 175 -74.11 -13.11 2.28
N PRO A 176 -74.83 -12.21 1.58
CA PRO A 176 -75.99 -12.57 0.76
C PRO A 176 -75.64 -13.49 -0.41
N ASP A 177 -74.43 -13.39 -0.96
CA ASP A 177 -73.98 -14.23 -2.08
C ASP A 177 -73.76 -15.68 -1.65
N LEU A 178 -73.14 -15.90 -0.48
CA LEU A 178 -72.97 -17.24 0.10
C LEU A 178 -74.33 -17.85 0.47
N TYR A 179 -75.23 -17.06 1.05
CA TYR A 179 -76.60 -17.52 1.32
C TYR A 179 -77.29 -18.02 0.04
N LYS A 180 -77.23 -17.22 -1.04
CA LYS A 180 -77.87 -17.55 -2.33
C LYS A 180 -77.25 -18.78 -2.98
N LEU A 181 -75.96 -19.01 -2.78
CA LEU A 181 -75.27 -20.21 -3.26
C LEU A 181 -75.72 -21.46 -2.49
N LEU A 182 -75.85 -21.36 -1.17
CA LEU A 182 -76.22 -22.48 -0.28
C LEU A 182 -77.74 -22.78 -0.26
N SER A 183 -78.57 -21.81 -0.65
CA SER A 183 -80.04 -21.95 -0.72
C SER A 183 -80.54 -22.60 -2.02
N LYS A 184 -79.68 -22.80 -3.02
CA LYS A 184 -79.94 -23.64 -4.19
C LYS A 184 -79.61 -25.08 -3.85
#